data_AF-A0A1E2UNX9-F1
#
_entry.id   AF-A0A1E2UNX9-F1
#
_cell.length_a   1.000
_cell.length_b   1.000
_cell.length_c   1.000
_cell.angle_alpha   90.00
_cell.angle_beta   90.00
_cell.angle_gamma   90.00
#
_symmetry.space_group_name_H-M   'P 1'
#
loop_
_entity.id
_entity.type
_entity.pdbx_description
1 polymer ?
#
loop_
_entity_poly.entity_id
_entity_poly.type
_entity_poly.pdbx_seq_one_letter_code
_entity_poly.pdbx_strand_id
1 'polypeptide(L)'
;MLPILLGLIIAMLFGLFSFMVYGLEGLVHYAWIDTVFWSLIATGVMVSLVNELGHCIACRLKNWVKIPRIESFCIEADCRSLLP
;
A
#
# COMPACT_ATOMS: atom_id res chain seq x y z
N MET A 1 -7.63 0.19 -2.50
CA MET A 1 -7.93 0.83 -1.20
C MET A 1 -7.65 -0.06 0.01
N LEU A 2 -8.08 -1.34 0.03
CA LEU A 2 -7.84 -2.27 1.16
C LEU A 2 -6.35 -2.43 1.62
N PRO A 3 -5.33 -2.52 0.73
CA PRO A 3 -3.96 -2.78 1.17
C PRO A 3 -3.30 -1.61 1.90
N ILE A 4 -3.61 -0.36 1.52
CA ILE A 4 -3.10 0.83 2.22
C ILE A 4 -3.66 0.89 3.63
N LEU A 5 -4.96 0.64 3.77
CA LEU A 5 -5.65 0.67 5.06
C LEU A 5 -5.01 -0.32 6.04
N LEU A 6 -4.73 -1.54 5.56
CA LEU A 6 -4.10 -2.59 6.37
C LEU A 6 -2.68 -2.19 6.79
N GLY A 7 -1.88 -1.64 5.89
CA GLY A 7 -0.54 -1.15 6.20
C GLY A 7 -0.53 -0.03 7.24
N LEU A 8 -1.46 0.93 7.12
CA LEU A 8 -1.62 2.02 8.09
C LEU A 8 -2.05 1.52 9.48
N ILE A 9 -2.98 0.56 9.54
CA ILE A 9 -3.42 -0.01 10.83
C ILE A 9 -2.24 -0.70 11.53
N ILE A 10 -1.45 -1.49 10.81
CA ILE A 10 -0.28 -2.17 11.37
C ILE A 10 0.77 -1.15 11.83
N ALA A 11 1.04 -0.11 11.04
CA ALA A 11 1.95 0.96 11.43
C ALA A 11 1.48 1.70 12.70
N MET A 12 0.18 1.99 12.82
CA MET A 12 -0.38 2.60 14.02
C MET A 12 -0.27 1.70 15.25
N LEU A 13 -0.58 0.41 15.11
CA LEU A 13 -0.43 -0.56 16.20
C LEU A 13 1.03 -0.66 16.63
N PHE A 14 1.96 -0.76 15.68
CA PHE A 14 3.40 -0.78 15.98
C PHE A 14 3.86 0.48 16.72
N GLY A 15 3.41 1.66 16.29
CA GLY A 15 3.70 2.92 16.98
C GLY A 15 3.14 2.95 18.40
N LEU A 16 1.89 2.50 18.59
CA LEU A 16 1.24 2.44 19.90
C LEU A 16 1.96 1.48 20.86
N PHE A 17 2.32 0.29 20.39
CA PHE A 17 3.08 -0.69 21.17
C PHE A 17 4.48 -0.19 21.51
N SER A 18 5.16 0.44 20.55
CA SER A 18 6.49 1.02 20.77
C SER A 18 6.44 2.13 21.83
N PHE A 19 5.40 2.97 21.81
CA PHE A 19 5.17 3.98 22.84
C PHE A 19 4.87 3.36 24.21
N MET A 20 4.06 2.30 24.28
CA MET A 20 3.76 1.60 25.53
C MET A 20 4.99 0.93 26.16
N VAL A 21 5.87 0.34 25.34
CA VAL A 21 7.04 -0.43 25.81
C VAL A 21 8.21 0.49 26.14
N TYR A 22 8.50 1.45 25.27
CA TYR A 22 9.71 2.27 25.36
C TYR A 22 9.44 3.71 25.82
N GLY A 23 8.18 4.09 25.99
CA GLY A 23 7.78 5.45 26.33
C GLY A 23 8.07 6.46 25.20
N LEU A 24 7.86 7.73 25.51
CA LEU A 24 8.19 8.82 24.59
C LEU A 24 9.71 8.91 24.37
N GLU A 25 10.51 8.72 25.42
CA GLU A 25 11.96 8.82 25.33
C GLU A 25 12.56 7.76 24.41
N GLY A 26 12.07 6.52 24.49
CA GLY A 26 12.56 5.46 23.59
C GLY A 26 12.14 5.66 22.14
N LEU A 27 10.98 6.26 21.87
CA LEU A 27 10.57 6.59 20.50
C LEU A 27 11.54 7.58 19.82
N VAL A 28 12.09 8.52 20.59
CA VAL A 28 13.00 9.56 20.07
C VAL A 28 14.45 9.07 20.05
N HIS A 29 14.85 8.23 21.01
CA HIS A 29 16.24 7.79 21.11
C HIS A 29 16.58 6.59 20.21
N TYR A 30 15.61 5.72 19.94
CA TYR A 30 15.84 4.51 19.14
C TYR A 30 15.48 4.73 17.68
N ALA A 31 16.48 5.10 16.87
CA ALA A 31 16.34 5.30 15.42
C ALA A 31 15.78 4.06 14.67
N TRP A 32 15.93 2.85 15.24
CA TRP A 32 15.36 1.64 14.65
C TRP A 32 13.82 1.63 14.69
N ILE A 33 13.19 2.26 15.69
CA ILE A 33 11.73 2.35 15.81
C ILE A 33 11.18 3.21 14.67
N ASP A 34 11.79 4.37 14.42
CA ASP A 34 11.44 5.25 13.30
C ASP A 34 11.61 4.53 11.96
N THR A 35 12.75 3.84 11.79
CA THR A 35 13.03 3.08 10.55
C THR A 35 11.97 2.01 10.29
N VAL A 36 11.58 1.24 11.30
CA VAL A 36 10.56 0.19 11.17
C VAL A 36 9.19 0.80 10.88
N PHE A 37 8.82 1.87 11.57
CA PHE A 37 7.55 2.56 11.36
C PHE A 37 7.41 3.05 9.92
N TRP A 38 8.41 3.74 9.39
CA TRP A 38 8.40 4.20 7.99
C TRP A 38 8.44 3.06 6.98
N SER A 39 9.15 1.96 7.29
CA SER A 39 9.19 0.80 6.40
C SER A 39 7.81 0.13 6.24
N LEU A 40 7.00 0.08 7.31
CA LEU A 40 5.65 -0.47 7.28
C LEU A 40 4.72 0.37 6.41
N ILE A 41 4.81 1.69 6.54
CA ILE A 41 4.05 2.64 5.70
C ILE A 41 4.49 2.50 4.24
N ALA A 42 5.80 2.54 3.98
CA ALA A 42 6.35 2.43 2.63
C ALA A 42 5.91 1.12 1.95
N THR A 43 5.89 0.01 2.70
CA THR A 43 5.42 -1.28 2.19
C THR A 43 3.94 -1.23 1.82
N GLY A 44 3.08 -0.67 2.67
CA GLY A 44 1.65 -0.53 2.39
C GLY A 44 1.37 0.33 1.15
N VAL A 45 2.12 1.42 0.99
CA VAL A 45 2.04 2.30 -0.19
C VAL A 45 2.51 1.56 -1.44
N MET A 46 3.68 0.90 -1.39
CA MET A 46 4.22 0.15 -2.52
C MET A 46 3.29 -0.97 -3.00
N VAL A 47 2.73 -1.76 -2.07
CA VAL A 47 1.78 -2.83 -2.43
C VAL A 47 0.54 -2.23 -3.09
N SER A 48 0.04 -1.10 -2.61
CA SER A 48 -1.10 -0.45 -3.25
C SER A 48 -0.77 0.08 -4.64
N LEU A 49 0.41 0.70 -4.79
CA LEU A 49 0.87 1.23 -6.07
C LEU A 49 1.04 0.11 -7.09
N VAL A 50 1.65 -1.02 -6.69
CA VAL A 50 1.78 -2.22 -7.52
C VAL A 50 0.42 -2.82 -7.85
N ASN A 51 -0.50 -2.86 -6.90
CA ASN A 51 -1.85 -3.38 -7.14
C ASN A 51 -2.61 -2.51 -8.16
N GLU A 52 -2.50 -1.19 -8.05
CA GLU A 52 -3.15 -0.24 -8.95
C GLU A 52 -2.52 -0.25 -10.35
N LEU A 53 -1.19 -0.22 -10.44
CA LEU A 53 -0.44 -0.41 -11.68
C LEU A 53 -0.73 -1.76 -12.34
N GLY A 54 -0.77 -2.84 -11.55
CA GLY A 54 -1.05 -4.18 -12.03
C GLY A 54 -2.45 -4.30 -12.63
N HIS A 55 -3.47 -3.72 -11.99
CA HIS A 55 -4.83 -3.66 -12.55
C HIS A 55 -4.85 -2.86 -13.86
N CYS A 56 -4.23 -1.68 -13.92
CA CYS A 56 -4.21 -0.88 -15.15
C CYS A 56 -3.40 -1.51 -16.29
N ILE A 57 -2.26 -2.14 -15.99
CA ILE A 57 -1.44 -2.87 -16.98
C ILE A 57 -2.19 -4.10 -17.49
N ALA A 58 -2.86 -4.86 -16.61
CA ALA A 58 -3.68 -6.00 -17.00
C ALA A 58 -4.83 -5.57 -17.94
N CYS A 59 -5.45 -4.42 -17.67
CA CYS A 59 -6.48 -3.84 -18.55
C CYS A 59 -5.92 -3.34 -19.89
N ARG A 60 -4.68 -2.84 -19.93
CA ARG A 60 -4.00 -2.48 -21.19
C ARG A 60 -3.62 -3.72 -22.01
N LEU A 61 -3.18 -4.79 -21.35
CA LEU A 61 -2.87 -6.08 -21.99
C LEU A 61 -4.13 -6.82 -22.47
N LYS A 62 -5.33 -6.46 -21.98
CA LYS A 62 -6.63 -6.97 -22.49
C LYS A 62 -6.76 -6.84 -24.01
N ASN A 63 -6.24 -5.76 -24.59
CA ASN A 63 -6.27 -5.56 -26.05
C ASN A 63 -5.42 -6.60 -26.81
N TRP A 64 -4.47 -7.24 -26.14
CA TRP A 64 -3.64 -8.30 -26.70
C TRP A 64 -4.16 -9.71 -26.39
N VAL A 65 -4.86 -9.89 -25.27
CA VAL A 65 -5.36 -11.21 -24.82
C VAL A 65 -6.82 -11.08 -24.39
N LYS A 66 -7.76 -11.48 -25.26
CA LYS A 66 -9.21 -11.45 -25.01
C LYS A 66 -9.62 -12.53 -24.00
N ILE A 67 -9.59 -12.22 -22.71
CA ILE A 67 -10.13 -13.09 -21.65
C ILE A 67 -11.37 -12.41 -21.04
N PRO A 68 -12.57 -13.03 -21.11
CA PRO A 68 -13.84 -12.39 -20.71
C PRO A 68 -13.98 -12.15 -19.20
N ARG A 69 -13.23 -12.86 -18.35
CA ARG A 69 -13.32 -12.75 -16.88
C ARG A 69 -12.69 -11.46 -16.31
N ILE A 70 -11.90 -10.75 -17.10
CA ILE A 70 -11.18 -9.53 -16.70
C ILE A 70 -12.06 -8.28 -16.91
N GLU A 71 -13.17 -8.42 -17.64
CA GLU A 71 -13.99 -7.30 -18.08
C GLU A 71 -14.67 -6.53 -16.93
N SER A 72 -15.08 -7.22 -15.87
CA SER A 72 -15.64 -6.58 -14.67
C SER A 72 -14.60 -5.85 -13.82
N PHE A 73 -13.33 -6.28 -13.87
CA PHE A 73 -12.24 -5.66 -13.09
C PHE A 73 -11.74 -4.35 -13.73
N CYS A 74 -11.91 -4.19 -15.04
CA CYS A 74 -11.44 -3.02 -15.77
C CYS A 74 -12.45 -1.85 -15.81
N ILE A 75 -13.74 -2.11 -15.60
CA ILE A 75 -14.77 -1.06 -15.62
C ILE A 75 -14.74 -0.22 -14.33
N GLU A 76 -14.33 -0.84 -13.21
CA GLU A 76 -14.25 -0.20 -11.89
C GLU A 76 -12.92 0.54 -11.65
N ALA A 77 -11.88 0.24 -12.44
CA ALA A 77 -10.55 0.81 -12.28
C ALA A 77 -10.44 2.14 -13.05
N ASP A 78 -10.62 3.26 -12.34
CA ASP A 78 -10.47 4.62 -12.89
C ASP A 78 -8.97 4.93 -13.12
N CYS A 79 -8.38 4.34 -14.17
CA CYS A 79 -6.97 4.50 -14.57
C CYS A 79 -6.64 5.91 -15.12
N ARG A 80 -7.37 6.95 -14.69
CA ARG A 80 -7.21 8.35 -15.17
C ARG A 80 -5.97 9.05 -14.63
N SER A 81 -5.47 8.66 -13.46
CA SER A 81 -4.34 9.32 -12.78
C SER A 81 -2.96 8.97 -13.34
N LEU A 82 -2.87 8.05 -14.30
CA LEU A 82 -1.62 7.58 -14.91
C LEU A 82 -1.45 8.00 -16.38
N LEU A 83 -2.34 8.83 -16.93
CA LEU A 83 -2.10 9.51 -18.20
C LEU A 83 -1.32 10.82 -17.94
N PRO A 84 -0.17 11.03 -18.60
CA PRO A 84 0.47 12.35 -18.66
C PRO A 84 -0.41 13.38 -19.38
#